data_AF-A0A2E9NWT9-F1
#
_entry.id   AF-A0A2E9NWT9-F1
#
_cell.length_a   1.000
_cell.length_b   1.000
_cell.length_c   1.000
_cell.angle_alpha   90.00
_cell.angle_beta   90.00
_cell.angle_gamma   90.00
#
_symmetry.space_group_name_H-M   'P 1'
#
loop_
_entity.id
_entity.type
_entity.pdbx_description
1 polymer ?
#
loop_
_entity_poly.entity_id
_entity_poly.type
_entity_poly.pdbx_seq_one_letter_code
_entity_poly.pdbx_strand_id
1 'polypeptide(L)'
;MYLHSTTWAQLGTLRSLILDDTVTALPLIVGFGGINAAGRSSDHQAFRRLTMDALTSFEKTRTINQLGALTGMGAELSPTDSQAYHILNNTLIRRIHTDWFDPDDVPLHRLGHTKEPISIWLNPLQAPNPLPYGWRIGRKENRQTEYLIEAGDVLKPCTRKLSVQAAGMAPTGFRPDMFYPSRNHPRTLQLALFALSDCWLSSGLNWHQIKQRIAPDQVAVFAGSSIGQM
;
A
#
# COMPACT_ATOMS: atom_id res chain seq x y z
N MET A 1 -31.15 36.94 -59.56
CA MET A 1 -31.81 35.86 -60.33
C MET A 1 -30.70 34.97 -60.88
N TYR A 2 -30.52 33.78 -60.27
CA TYR A 2 -29.66 32.62 -60.64
C TYR A 2 -28.20 32.93 -61.07
N LEU A 3 -27.19 33.00 -60.17
CA LEU A 3 -26.51 31.96 -59.36
C LEU A 3 -25.99 30.73 -60.14
N HIS A 4 -24.65 30.72 -60.28
CA HIS A 4 -23.76 29.73 -60.88
C HIS A 4 -23.92 28.31 -60.31
N SER A 5 -24.02 27.32 -61.20
CA SER A 5 -23.78 25.91 -60.91
C SER A 5 -22.38 25.52 -61.42
N THR A 6 -21.41 25.35 -60.53
CA THR A 6 -20.12 24.74 -60.87
C THR A 6 -19.79 23.63 -59.87
N THR A 7 -20.26 22.43 -60.24
CA THR A 7 -19.65 21.10 -60.08
C THR A 7 -18.78 20.80 -58.85
N TRP A 8 -19.34 19.94 -58.00
CA TRP A 8 -18.77 19.18 -56.88
C TRP A 8 -17.68 18.15 -57.26
N ALA A 9 -16.71 18.49 -58.09
CA ALA A 9 -15.78 17.50 -58.67
C ALA A 9 -14.35 17.48 -58.11
N GLN A 10 -14.01 18.26 -57.07
CA GLN A 10 -12.59 18.39 -56.64
C GLN A 10 -12.30 18.14 -55.15
N LEU A 11 -13.26 17.70 -54.34
CA LEU A 11 -13.01 17.38 -52.92
C LEU A 11 -12.91 15.87 -52.62
N GLY A 12 -13.05 15.00 -53.64
CA GLY A 12 -13.05 13.54 -53.48
C GLY A 12 -11.69 12.85 -53.57
N THR A 13 -10.63 13.55 -54.00
CA THR A 13 -9.38 12.90 -54.46
C THR A 13 -8.14 13.26 -53.65
N LEU A 14 -8.31 13.75 -52.41
CA LEU A 14 -7.22 14.00 -51.47
C LEU A 14 -7.28 13.12 -50.21
N ARG A 15 -8.11 12.07 -50.21
CA ARG A 15 -8.21 11.09 -49.11
C ARG A 15 -7.45 9.78 -49.34
N SER A 16 -6.79 9.62 -50.49
CA SER A 16 -6.16 8.35 -50.90
C SER A 16 -4.64 8.42 -51.13
N LEU A 17 -3.97 9.46 -50.63
CA LEU A 17 -2.51 9.63 -50.82
C LEU A 17 -1.75 9.90 -49.51
N ILE A 18 -2.34 9.59 -48.36
CA ILE A 18 -1.53 9.30 -47.17
C ILE A 18 -1.26 7.81 -47.25
N LEU A 19 -0.07 7.52 -47.76
CA LEU A 19 0.60 6.23 -47.67
C LEU A 19 0.40 5.63 -46.28
N ASP A 20 0.37 4.31 -46.26
CA ASP A 20 0.36 3.40 -45.12
C ASP A 20 1.63 3.56 -44.27
N ASP A 21 1.93 4.79 -43.85
CA ASP A 21 2.88 5.08 -42.79
C ASP A 21 2.16 4.68 -41.51
N THR A 22 2.43 3.46 -41.05
CA THR A 22 2.08 3.03 -39.71
C THR A 22 2.74 4.00 -38.73
N VAL A 23 2.03 5.06 -38.36
CA VAL A 23 2.46 5.99 -37.30
C VAL A 23 2.46 5.18 -36.02
N THR A 24 3.64 4.68 -35.67
CA THR A 24 3.83 3.96 -34.42
C THR A 24 3.70 4.99 -33.31
N ALA A 25 2.69 4.84 -32.46
CA ALA A 25 2.51 5.72 -31.32
C ALA A 25 3.72 5.60 -30.40
N LEU A 26 4.40 6.72 -30.13
CA LEU A 26 5.50 6.79 -29.17
C LEU A 26 4.92 6.92 -27.76
N PRO A 27 5.17 5.97 -26.83
CA PRO A 27 4.71 6.10 -25.46
C PRO A 27 5.44 7.25 -24.75
N LEU A 28 4.68 8.15 -24.14
CA LEU A 28 5.21 9.27 -23.36
C LEU A 28 4.77 9.15 -21.89
N ILE A 29 5.70 9.40 -20.97
CA ILE A 29 5.38 9.55 -19.55
C ILE A 29 4.88 10.97 -19.33
N VAL A 30 3.55 11.12 -19.27
CA VAL A 30 2.89 12.42 -19.05
C VAL A 30 2.67 12.72 -17.57
N GLY A 31 2.88 11.75 -16.69
CA GLY A 31 2.75 11.88 -15.24
C GLY A 31 3.39 10.69 -14.53
N PHE A 32 3.86 10.92 -13.31
CA PHE A 32 4.37 9.87 -12.43
C PHE A 32 4.05 10.23 -10.97
N GLY A 33 3.82 9.23 -10.14
CA GLY A 33 3.47 9.43 -8.74
C GLY A 33 3.47 8.13 -7.97
N GLY A 34 3.33 8.24 -6.67
CA GLY A 34 3.45 7.11 -5.77
C GLY A 34 3.90 7.50 -4.38
N ILE A 35 4.03 6.49 -3.52
CA ILE A 35 4.51 6.63 -2.16
C ILE A 35 5.49 5.49 -1.86
N ASN A 36 6.62 5.83 -1.25
CA ASN A 36 7.58 4.86 -0.74
C ASN A 36 8.19 5.37 0.58
N ALA A 37 9.27 4.75 1.06
CA ALA A 37 9.90 5.13 2.31
C ALA A 37 10.49 6.56 2.32
N ALA A 38 10.84 7.10 1.14
CA ALA A 38 11.32 8.47 0.97
C ALA A 38 10.18 9.50 0.83
N GLY A 39 8.92 9.05 0.82
CA GLY A 39 7.74 9.90 0.69
C GLY A 39 7.10 9.84 -0.69
N ARG A 40 6.43 10.94 -1.06
CA ARG A 40 5.64 11.06 -2.30
C ARG A 40 6.55 11.14 -3.52
N SER A 41 6.19 10.50 -4.63
CA SER A 41 7.07 10.47 -5.81
C SER A 41 6.88 11.67 -6.73
N SER A 42 5.65 12.16 -6.91
CA SER A 42 5.36 13.29 -7.81
C SER A 42 6.11 14.57 -7.42
N ASP A 43 6.42 15.43 -8.40
CA ASP A 43 7.26 16.63 -8.23
C ASP A 43 8.64 16.31 -7.60
N HIS A 44 9.13 15.09 -7.81
CA HIS A 44 10.44 14.61 -7.35
C HIS A 44 10.68 14.67 -5.83
N GLN A 45 9.63 14.63 -4.97
CA GLN A 45 9.85 14.76 -3.51
C GLN A 45 10.69 13.62 -2.94
N ALA A 46 10.30 12.37 -3.24
CA ALA A 46 11.04 11.19 -2.79
C ALA A 46 12.48 11.20 -3.30
N PHE A 47 12.70 11.65 -4.55
CA PHE A 47 14.04 11.80 -5.11
C PHE A 47 14.87 12.83 -4.33
N ARG A 48 14.31 14.01 -4.07
CA ARG A 48 14.96 15.04 -3.24
C ARG A 48 15.29 14.53 -1.84
N ARG A 49 14.42 13.73 -1.22
CA ARG A 49 14.71 13.10 0.07
C ARG A 49 15.91 12.15 0.00
N LEU A 50 16.12 11.46 -1.12
CA LEU A 50 17.28 10.57 -1.31
C LEU A 50 18.57 11.35 -1.57
N THR A 51 18.51 12.45 -2.31
CA THR A 51 19.68 13.29 -2.64
C THR A 51 19.79 14.53 -1.76
N MET A 52 19.32 14.43 -0.51
CA MET A 52 19.13 15.58 0.37
C MET A 52 20.41 16.40 0.54
N ASP A 53 21.57 15.75 0.61
CA ASP A 53 22.85 16.40 0.85
C ASP A 53 23.27 17.36 -0.28
N ALA A 54 22.85 17.07 -1.52
CA ALA A 54 23.14 17.87 -2.71
C ALA A 54 22.18 19.06 -2.90
N LEU A 55 21.11 19.15 -2.10
CA LEU A 55 20.11 20.19 -2.24
C LEU A 55 20.55 21.52 -1.60
N THR A 56 20.08 22.62 -2.17
CA THR A 56 20.17 23.95 -1.54
C THR A 56 19.37 23.98 -0.24
N SER A 57 19.66 24.93 0.65
CA SER A 57 18.91 25.07 1.92
C SER A 57 17.41 25.28 1.67
N PHE A 58 17.04 26.01 0.63
CA PHE A 58 15.64 26.21 0.24
C PHE A 58 14.95 24.89 -0.15
N GLU A 59 15.60 24.07 -0.98
CA GLU A 59 15.07 22.77 -1.41
C GLU A 59 14.99 21.77 -0.26
N LYS A 60 15.96 21.80 0.66
CA LYS A 60 15.93 20.99 1.91
C LYS A 60 14.71 21.34 2.73
N THR A 61 14.50 22.63 3.03
CA THR A 61 13.34 23.12 3.79
C THR A 61 12.04 22.73 3.09
N ARG A 62 11.93 22.95 1.76
CA ARG A 62 10.75 22.54 0.99
C ARG A 62 10.48 21.04 1.11
N THR A 63 11.51 20.20 1.02
CA THR A 63 11.36 18.75 1.10
C THR A 63 10.92 18.31 2.50
N ILE A 64 11.49 18.91 3.56
CA ILE A 64 11.10 18.64 4.95
C ILE A 64 9.65 19.06 5.19
N ASN A 65 9.23 20.24 4.74
CA ASN A 65 7.87 20.74 4.90
C ASN A 65 6.84 19.82 4.24
N GLN A 66 7.16 19.30 3.05
CA GLN A 66 6.28 18.38 2.35
C GLN A 66 6.17 17.03 3.05
N LEU A 67 7.27 16.51 3.59
CA LEU A 67 7.24 15.32 4.42
C LEU A 67 6.43 15.55 5.71
N GLY A 68 6.62 16.69 6.37
CA GLY A 68 5.85 17.09 7.55
C GLY A 68 4.34 17.15 7.28
N ALA A 69 3.93 17.76 6.17
CA ALA A 69 2.54 17.77 5.73
C ALA A 69 2.00 16.35 5.48
N LEU A 70 2.78 15.50 4.82
CA LEU A 70 2.41 14.11 4.51
C LEU A 70 2.20 13.27 5.78
N THR A 71 2.99 13.51 6.81
CA THR A 71 2.96 12.75 8.08
C THR A 71 2.08 13.37 9.16
N GLY A 72 1.31 14.41 8.84
CA GLY A 72 0.40 15.07 9.79
C GLY A 72 1.08 16.00 10.81
N MET A 73 2.36 16.34 10.62
CA MET A 73 3.08 17.33 11.43
C MET A 73 2.85 18.77 10.95
N GLY A 74 2.14 18.95 9.83
CA GLY A 74 1.84 20.25 9.22
C GLY A 74 2.90 20.71 8.20
N ALA A 75 2.52 21.68 7.36
CA ALA A 75 3.42 22.37 6.46
C ALA A 75 3.84 23.71 7.11
N GLU A 76 4.70 23.65 8.12
CA GLU A 76 5.31 24.88 8.63
C GLU A 76 6.24 25.48 7.56
N LEU A 77 6.29 26.80 7.44
CA LEU A 77 7.16 27.48 6.46
C LEU A 77 8.65 27.24 6.76
N SER A 78 8.99 27.12 8.06
CA SER A 78 10.35 26.91 8.56
C SER A 78 10.31 25.95 9.77
N PRO A 79 10.58 24.65 9.59
CA PRO A 79 10.59 23.69 10.67
C PRO A 79 11.81 23.95 11.55
N THR A 80 11.65 23.83 12.86
CA THR A 80 12.76 23.80 13.81
C THR A 80 13.70 22.63 13.52
N ASP A 81 14.96 22.73 13.93
CA ASP A 81 15.95 21.66 13.75
C ASP A 81 15.48 20.32 14.34
N SER A 82 14.80 20.37 15.50
CA SER A 82 14.22 19.20 16.15
C SER A 82 13.10 18.57 15.33
N GLN A 83 12.20 19.36 14.75
CA GLN A 83 11.13 18.87 13.86
C GLN A 83 11.73 18.27 12.58
N ALA A 84 12.68 18.96 11.96
CA ALA A 84 13.38 18.47 10.77
C ALA A 84 14.06 17.12 11.05
N TYR A 85 14.81 17.02 12.15
CA TYR A 85 15.46 15.79 12.58
C TYR A 85 14.45 14.66 12.80
N HIS A 86 13.33 14.96 13.47
CA HIS A 86 12.26 13.98 13.69
C HIS A 86 11.64 13.47 12.39
N ILE A 87 11.32 14.36 11.44
CA ILE A 87 10.76 14.01 10.13
C ILE A 87 11.74 13.12 9.37
N LEU A 88 13.02 13.50 9.31
CA LEU A 88 14.02 12.78 8.52
C LEU A 88 14.32 11.39 9.08
N ASN A 89 14.36 11.22 10.40
CA ASN A 89 14.54 9.90 11.04
C ASN A 89 13.32 8.98 10.91
N ASN A 90 12.16 9.55 10.59
CA ASN A 90 10.92 8.81 10.34
C ASN A 90 10.68 8.54 8.84
N THR A 91 11.72 8.59 8.02
CA THR A 91 11.70 8.26 6.59
C THR A 91 12.84 7.31 6.24
N LEU A 92 12.87 6.83 4.99
CA LEU A 92 13.83 5.85 4.48
C LEU A 92 13.80 4.51 5.24
N ILE A 93 14.83 3.69 5.04
CA ILE A 93 15.04 2.43 5.74
C ILE A 93 15.37 2.75 7.19
N ARG A 94 14.62 2.15 8.12
CA ARG A 94 14.79 2.32 9.55
C ARG A 94 14.26 1.10 10.29
N ARG A 95 14.43 1.07 11.62
CA ARG A 95 13.85 0.03 12.49
C ARG A 95 12.35 -0.06 12.25
N ILE A 96 11.82 -1.27 12.18
CA ILE A 96 10.38 -1.49 12.01
C ILE A 96 9.64 -0.85 13.18
N HIS A 97 8.67 0.02 12.88
CA HIS A 97 7.90 0.73 13.89
C HIS A 97 6.88 -0.21 14.52
N THR A 98 6.77 -0.19 15.86
CA THR A 98 5.89 -1.09 16.64
C THR A 98 4.42 -0.96 16.25
N ASP A 99 3.98 0.24 15.88
CA ASP A 99 2.61 0.48 15.36
C ASP A 99 2.26 -0.31 14.09
N TRP A 100 3.27 -0.83 13.36
CA TRP A 100 3.05 -1.63 12.15
C TRP A 100 3.31 -3.10 12.39
N PHE A 101 4.42 -3.41 13.07
CA PHE A 101 4.83 -4.76 13.36
C PHE A 101 5.93 -4.71 14.41
N ASP A 102 5.79 -5.45 15.51
CA ASP A 102 6.85 -5.56 16.51
C ASP A 102 7.81 -6.72 16.14
N PRO A 103 9.03 -6.44 15.66
CA PRO A 103 9.98 -7.49 15.30
C PRO A 103 10.64 -8.17 16.52
N ASP A 104 10.45 -7.65 17.74
CA ASP A 104 10.96 -8.26 18.96
C ASP A 104 9.97 -9.26 19.58
N ASP A 105 8.67 -9.08 19.34
CA ASP A 105 7.60 -9.85 20.00
C ASP A 105 6.62 -10.50 19.00
N VAL A 106 7.13 -11.33 18.08
CA VAL A 106 6.29 -11.98 17.07
C VAL A 106 5.60 -13.22 17.66
N PRO A 107 4.25 -13.29 17.66
CA PRO A 107 3.52 -14.44 18.20
C PRO A 107 3.78 -15.72 17.41
N LEU A 108 3.95 -16.83 18.11
CA LEU A 108 3.98 -18.18 17.55
C LEU A 108 3.46 -19.20 18.55
N HIS A 109 3.30 -20.44 18.09
CA HIS A 109 3.06 -21.59 18.97
C HIS A 109 4.29 -22.49 18.94
N ARG A 110 4.81 -22.86 20.12
CA ARG A 110 5.88 -23.83 20.24
C ARG A 110 5.29 -25.20 20.53
N LEU A 111 5.71 -26.19 19.75
CA LEU A 111 5.42 -27.59 20.00
C LEU A 111 6.17 -28.02 21.27
N GLY A 112 5.43 -28.51 22.25
CA GLY A 112 5.93 -29.22 23.41
C GLY A 112 5.32 -30.61 23.48
N HIS A 113 5.90 -31.47 24.29
CA HIS A 113 5.41 -32.83 24.51
C HIS A 113 5.15 -33.04 26.01
N THR A 114 3.94 -33.44 26.37
CA THR A 114 3.60 -33.78 27.75
C THR A 114 3.94 -35.25 27.98
N LYS A 115 4.71 -35.53 29.03
CA LYS A 115 5.03 -36.92 29.43
C LYS A 115 3.90 -37.58 30.21
N GLU A 116 3.03 -36.77 30.78
CA GLU A 116 1.90 -37.20 31.59
C GLU A 116 0.59 -36.69 30.97
N PRO A 117 -0.54 -37.38 31.23
CA PRO A 117 -1.84 -36.89 30.84
C PRO A 117 -2.13 -35.52 31.45
N ILE A 118 -2.79 -34.66 30.68
CA ILE A 118 -3.23 -33.34 31.13
C ILE A 118 -4.74 -33.26 31.17
N SER A 119 -5.26 -32.31 31.95
CA SER A 119 -6.69 -32.00 32.00
C SER A 119 -6.91 -30.58 31.51
N ILE A 120 -7.88 -30.39 30.61
CA ILE A 120 -8.32 -29.07 30.17
C ILE A 120 -9.84 -28.92 30.36
N TRP A 121 -10.29 -27.70 30.61
CA TRP A 121 -11.70 -27.38 30.80
C TRP A 121 -12.19 -26.51 29.67
N LEU A 122 -13.19 -26.99 28.92
CA LEU A 122 -13.76 -26.29 27.77
C LEU A 122 -15.28 -26.25 27.87
N ASN A 123 -15.89 -25.25 27.24
CA ASN A 123 -17.31 -25.34 26.94
C ASN A 123 -17.53 -26.53 25.98
N PRO A 124 -18.54 -27.39 26.18
CA PRO A 124 -18.84 -28.48 25.25
C PRO A 124 -18.93 -28.08 23.77
N LEU A 125 -19.37 -26.85 23.47
CA LEU A 125 -19.45 -26.31 22.10
C LEU A 125 -18.08 -25.99 21.47
N GLN A 126 -17.03 -25.86 22.27
CA GLN A 126 -15.65 -25.62 21.82
C GLN A 126 -14.85 -26.92 21.67
N ALA A 127 -15.37 -28.05 22.18
CA ALA A 127 -14.69 -29.33 22.07
C ALA A 127 -14.77 -29.87 20.63
N PRO A 128 -13.70 -30.50 20.11
CA PRO A 128 -13.76 -31.12 18.79
C PRO A 128 -14.83 -32.21 18.72
N ASN A 129 -15.46 -32.35 17.56
CA ASN A 129 -16.40 -33.42 17.27
C ASN A 129 -16.10 -34.01 15.88
N PRO A 130 -15.64 -35.28 15.78
CA PRO A 130 -15.43 -36.24 16.88
C PRO A 130 -14.27 -35.85 17.81
N LEU A 131 -14.28 -36.39 19.03
CA LEU A 131 -13.15 -36.21 19.96
C LEU A 131 -11.89 -36.87 19.39
N PRO A 132 -10.71 -36.21 19.50
CA PRO A 132 -9.46 -36.80 19.04
C PRO A 132 -9.08 -38.07 19.83
N TYR A 133 -8.23 -38.90 19.25
CA TYR A 133 -7.68 -40.06 19.94
C TYR A 133 -6.94 -39.66 21.23
N GLY A 134 -7.05 -40.47 22.29
CA GLY A 134 -6.45 -40.18 23.60
C GLY A 134 -7.20 -39.13 24.43
N TRP A 135 -8.32 -38.58 23.94
CA TRP A 135 -9.18 -37.68 24.71
C TRP A 135 -10.31 -38.45 25.37
N ARG A 136 -10.56 -38.17 26.65
CA ARG A 136 -11.65 -38.74 27.44
C ARG A 136 -12.42 -37.65 28.16
N ILE A 137 -13.74 -37.75 28.15
CA ILE A 137 -14.61 -36.83 28.89
C ILE A 137 -14.51 -37.17 30.37
N GLY A 138 -14.18 -36.17 31.19
CA GLY A 138 -14.12 -36.24 32.64
C GLY A 138 -15.36 -35.64 33.30
N ARG A 139 -15.10 -34.85 34.34
CA ARG A 139 -16.16 -34.20 35.13
C ARG A 139 -16.86 -33.10 34.35
N LYS A 140 -18.06 -32.76 34.81
CA LYS A 140 -18.86 -31.64 34.31
C LYS A 140 -19.16 -30.72 35.48
N GLU A 141 -18.77 -29.46 35.35
CA GLU A 141 -19.01 -28.43 36.35
C GLU A 141 -19.54 -27.18 35.65
N ASN A 142 -20.72 -26.72 36.06
CA ASN A 142 -21.40 -25.58 35.44
C ASN A 142 -21.57 -25.74 33.92
N ARG A 143 -21.01 -24.80 33.14
CA ARG A 143 -21.00 -24.79 31.68
C ARG A 143 -19.67 -25.30 31.08
N GLN A 144 -18.82 -25.90 31.90
CA GLN A 144 -17.54 -26.46 31.48
C GLN A 144 -17.54 -27.98 31.63
N THR A 145 -16.82 -28.63 30.73
CA THR A 145 -16.55 -30.06 30.78
C THR A 145 -15.05 -30.26 30.77
N GLU A 146 -14.59 -31.12 31.66
CA GLU A 146 -13.21 -31.56 31.76
C GLU A 146 -12.92 -32.56 30.64
N TYR A 147 -11.81 -32.37 29.95
CA TYR A 147 -11.27 -33.29 28.95
C TYR A 147 -9.90 -33.74 29.41
N LEU A 148 -9.77 -35.03 29.68
CA LEU A 148 -8.51 -35.69 30.00
C LEU A 148 -7.84 -36.09 28.69
N ILE A 149 -6.61 -35.63 28.49
CA ILE A 149 -5.84 -35.84 27.28
C ILE A 149 -4.61 -36.66 27.66
N GLU A 150 -4.41 -37.80 27.01
CA GLU A 150 -3.20 -38.60 27.18
C GLU A 150 -1.92 -37.81 26.87
N ALA A 151 -0.79 -38.31 27.34
CA ALA A 151 0.53 -37.75 27.05
C ALA A 151 0.72 -37.58 25.53
N GLY A 152 1.16 -36.40 25.10
CA GLY A 152 1.24 -36.10 23.68
C GLY A 152 1.67 -34.68 23.38
N ASP A 153 1.55 -34.32 22.11
CA ASP A 153 2.01 -33.04 21.61
C ASP A 153 1.01 -31.92 21.91
N VAL A 154 1.52 -30.79 22.41
CA VAL A 154 0.74 -29.60 22.75
C VAL A 154 1.41 -28.37 22.16
N LEU A 155 0.60 -27.49 21.58
CA LEU A 155 1.04 -26.18 21.10
C LEU A 155 0.85 -25.14 22.21
N LYS A 156 1.95 -24.55 22.68
CA LYS A 156 1.92 -23.46 23.67
C LYS A 156 2.19 -22.11 23.01
N PRO A 157 1.33 -21.08 23.20
CA PRO A 157 1.63 -19.73 22.74
C PRO A 157 2.93 -19.20 23.36
N CYS A 158 3.78 -18.60 22.53
CA CYS A 158 4.97 -17.88 22.94
C CYS A 158 5.31 -16.81 21.89
N THR A 159 6.41 -16.09 22.08
CA THR A 159 6.88 -15.10 21.11
C THR A 159 8.34 -15.34 20.74
N ARG A 160 8.80 -14.74 19.65
CA ARG A 160 10.22 -14.64 19.34
C ARG A 160 10.57 -13.28 18.74
N LYS A 161 11.83 -12.94 18.91
CA LYS A 161 12.50 -11.88 18.17
C LYS A 161 12.94 -12.37 16.78
N LEU A 162 12.63 -11.59 15.74
CA LEU A 162 13.11 -11.85 14.38
C LEU A 162 14.56 -11.41 14.20
N SER A 163 15.25 -12.02 13.23
CA SER A 163 16.58 -11.56 12.80
C SER A 163 16.50 -10.23 12.01
N VAL A 164 15.44 -10.03 11.24
CA VAL A 164 15.20 -8.80 10.48
C VAL A 164 14.46 -7.79 11.35
N GLN A 165 15.04 -6.61 11.48
CA GLN A 165 14.62 -5.58 12.44
C GLN A 165 14.36 -4.22 11.78
N ALA A 166 14.64 -4.10 10.48
CA ALA A 166 14.51 -2.87 9.70
C ALA A 166 13.83 -3.14 8.35
N ALA A 167 13.11 -2.14 7.86
CA ALA A 167 12.43 -2.19 6.57
C ALA A 167 12.33 -0.79 5.95
N GLY A 168 12.16 -0.73 4.63
CA GLY A 168 11.73 0.47 3.93
C GLY A 168 10.23 0.63 4.10
N MET A 169 9.81 1.57 4.95
CA MET A 169 8.40 1.77 5.30
C MET A 169 8.01 3.20 4.96
N ALA A 170 6.75 3.40 4.55
CA ALA A 170 6.20 4.74 4.31
C ALA A 170 6.52 5.69 5.49
N PRO A 171 6.63 7.01 5.27
CA PRO A 171 6.94 7.96 6.34
C PRO A 171 6.05 7.74 7.57
N THR A 172 6.66 7.67 8.76
CA THR A 172 5.89 7.42 10.01
C THR A 172 4.86 8.54 10.19
N GLY A 173 3.61 8.19 10.51
CA GLY A 173 2.51 9.15 10.60
C GLY A 173 1.74 9.36 9.30
N PHE A 174 2.21 8.85 8.15
CA PHE A 174 1.41 8.87 6.92
C PHE A 174 0.16 7.98 7.06
N ARG A 175 -1.02 8.57 6.84
CA ARG A 175 -2.34 7.95 7.00
C ARG A 175 -3.12 7.94 5.67
N PRO A 176 -2.90 6.94 4.79
CA PRO A 176 -3.59 6.85 3.49
C PRO A 176 -5.10 6.69 3.65
N ASP A 177 -5.55 6.15 4.78
CA ASP A 177 -6.95 5.95 5.15
C ASP A 177 -7.73 7.27 5.34
N MET A 178 -7.04 8.39 5.56
CA MET A 178 -7.67 9.70 5.75
C MET A 178 -8.05 10.39 4.44
N PHE A 179 -7.56 9.92 3.29
CA PHE A 179 -7.81 10.56 2.00
C PHE A 179 -9.07 10.03 1.30
N TYR A 180 -9.62 8.89 1.75
CA TYR A 180 -10.86 8.32 1.20
C TYR A 180 -11.48 7.27 2.14
N PRO A 181 -12.79 6.96 2.03
CA PRO A 181 -13.42 5.90 2.81
C PRO A 181 -12.81 4.51 2.51
N SER A 182 -11.99 4.00 3.42
CA SER A 182 -11.14 2.81 3.21
C SER A 182 -11.53 1.60 4.08
N ARG A 183 -12.81 1.52 4.50
CA ARG A 183 -13.31 0.42 5.35
C ARG A 183 -13.05 -0.94 4.67
N ASN A 184 -12.45 -1.87 5.41
CA ASN A 184 -12.09 -3.21 4.93
C ASN A 184 -11.07 -3.24 3.78
N HIS A 185 -10.46 -2.11 3.41
CA HIS A 185 -9.42 -2.09 2.38
C HIS A 185 -8.08 -2.45 3.00
N PRO A 186 -7.39 -3.48 2.48
CA PRO A 186 -6.04 -3.79 2.91
C PRO A 186 -5.11 -2.61 2.60
N ARG A 187 -4.02 -2.50 3.38
CA ARG A 187 -3.11 -1.35 3.31
C ARG A 187 -2.54 -1.13 1.91
N THR A 188 -2.19 -2.19 1.18
CA THR A 188 -1.65 -2.07 -0.19
C THR A 188 -2.67 -1.46 -1.16
N LEU A 189 -3.97 -1.74 -1.02
CA LEU A 189 -5.00 -1.06 -1.83
C LEU A 189 -5.11 0.43 -1.50
N GLN A 190 -5.01 0.80 -0.23
CA GLN A 190 -4.99 2.20 0.19
C GLN A 190 -3.78 2.95 -0.40
N LEU A 191 -2.60 2.34 -0.36
CA LEU A 191 -1.39 2.90 -0.97
C LEU A 191 -1.48 2.99 -2.49
N ALA A 192 -2.05 1.99 -3.16
CA ALA A 192 -2.24 2.00 -4.61
C ALA A 192 -3.18 3.12 -5.05
N LEU A 193 -4.29 3.33 -4.35
CA LEU A 193 -5.23 4.42 -4.66
C LEU A 193 -4.60 5.80 -4.44
N PHE A 194 -3.85 5.97 -3.35
CA PHE A 194 -3.06 7.19 -3.12
C PHE A 194 -2.04 7.41 -4.25
N ALA A 195 -1.30 6.38 -4.64
CA ALA A 195 -0.29 6.43 -5.69
C ALA A 195 -0.87 6.79 -7.06
N LEU A 196 -2.00 6.18 -7.44
CA LEU A 196 -2.72 6.50 -8.67
C LEU A 196 -3.20 7.94 -8.69
N SER A 197 -3.71 8.44 -7.56
CA SER A 197 -4.16 9.82 -7.43
C SER A 197 -3.00 10.80 -7.54
N ASP A 198 -1.88 10.50 -6.87
CA ASP A 198 -0.64 11.28 -6.96
C ASP A 198 -0.08 11.32 -8.39
N CYS A 199 -0.09 10.19 -9.08
CA CYS A 199 0.35 10.07 -10.47
C CYS A 199 -0.56 10.82 -11.43
N TRP A 200 -1.88 10.72 -11.25
CA TRP A 200 -2.84 11.39 -12.11
C TRP A 200 -2.72 12.91 -11.97
N LEU A 201 -2.69 13.41 -10.74
CA LEU A 201 -2.59 14.84 -10.46
C LEU A 201 -1.26 15.43 -10.96
N SER A 202 -0.16 14.67 -10.92
CA SER A 202 1.14 15.16 -11.41
C SER A 202 1.18 15.38 -12.92
N SER A 203 0.29 14.74 -13.69
CA SER A 203 0.19 14.98 -15.13
C SER A 203 -0.36 16.36 -15.48
N GLY A 204 -1.06 17.02 -14.56
CA GLY A 204 -1.80 18.26 -14.83
C GLY A 204 -3.00 18.09 -15.77
N LEU A 205 -3.30 16.86 -16.19
CA LEU A 205 -4.38 16.58 -17.14
C LEU A 205 -5.74 16.51 -16.44
N ASN A 206 -6.75 17.09 -17.08
CA ASN A 206 -8.13 17.00 -16.59
C ASN A 206 -8.83 15.77 -17.18
N TRP A 207 -9.28 14.86 -16.32
CA TRP A 207 -9.93 13.61 -16.75
C TRP A 207 -11.18 13.84 -17.61
N HIS A 208 -11.99 14.85 -17.30
CA HIS A 208 -13.21 15.13 -18.08
C HIS A 208 -12.87 15.57 -19.51
N GLN A 209 -11.78 16.31 -19.70
CA GLN A 209 -11.31 16.72 -21.03
C GLN A 209 -10.71 15.54 -21.81
N ILE A 210 -9.97 14.65 -21.14
CA ILE A 210 -9.41 13.45 -21.77
C ILE A 210 -10.53 12.53 -22.26
N LYS A 211 -11.53 12.28 -21.41
CA LYS A 211 -12.64 11.36 -21.72
C LYS A 211 -13.48 11.80 -22.91
N GLN A 212 -13.41 13.07 -23.30
CA GLN A 212 -14.05 13.60 -24.53
C GLN A 212 -13.24 13.34 -25.80
N ARG A 213 -11.97 12.93 -25.68
CA ARG A 213 -11.02 12.79 -26.79
C ARG A 213 -10.61 11.34 -27.07
N ILE A 214 -10.95 10.41 -26.19
CA ILE A 214 -10.60 8.99 -26.32
C ILE A 214 -11.85 8.12 -26.16
N ALA A 215 -11.87 6.99 -26.86
CA ALA A 215 -12.90 5.98 -26.66
C ALA A 215 -12.65 5.17 -25.37
N PRO A 216 -13.68 4.61 -24.71
CA PRO A 216 -13.51 3.87 -23.45
C PRO A 216 -12.54 2.69 -23.51
N ASP A 217 -12.43 2.03 -24.66
CA ASP A 217 -11.53 0.91 -24.94
C ASP A 217 -10.07 1.34 -25.21
N GLN A 218 -9.80 2.64 -25.26
CA GLN A 218 -8.44 3.21 -25.37
C GLN A 218 -7.83 3.51 -24.00
N VAL A 219 -8.47 3.08 -22.91
CA VAL A 219 -7.97 3.21 -21.54
C VAL A 219 -7.59 1.83 -21.03
N ALA A 220 -6.33 1.66 -20.63
CA ALA A 220 -5.84 0.45 -20.01
C ALA A 220 -5.18 0.75 -18.67
N VAL A 221 -5.31 -0.18 -17.72
CA VAL A 221 -4.65 -0.11 -16.41
C VAL A 221 -3.89 -1.41 -16.21
N PHE A 222 -2.58 -1.31 -16.01
CA PHE A 222 -1.70 -2.43 -15.71
C PHE A 222 -1.14 -2.24 -14.29
N ALA A 223 -1.64 -3.02 -13.34
CA ALA A 223 -1.20 -2.96 -11.95
C ALA A 223 -1.27 -4.35 -11.29
N GLY A 224 -0.42 -4.61 -10.31
CA GLY A 224 -0.40 -5.87 -9.59
C GLY A 224 0.50 -5.83 -8.35
N SER A 225 0.29 -6.80 -7.46
CA SER A 225 1.18 -7.08 -6.32
C SER A 225 1.72 -8.50 -6.49
N SER A 226 3.03 -8.68 -6.33
CA SER A 226 3.68 -10.00 -6.47
C SER A 226 3.35 -10.96 -5.32
N ILE A 227 3.06 -10.41 -4.13
CA ILE A 227 2.78 -11.17 -2.90
C ILE A 227 1.32 -11.05 -2.44
N GLY A 228 0.47 -10.42 -3.24
CA GLY A 228 -0.93 -10.18 -2.89
C GLY A 228 -1.12 -9.10 -1.83
N GLN A 229 -2.12 -9.31 -0.97
CA GLN A 229 -2.48 -8.43 0.14
C GLN A 229 -2.13 -9.17 1.44
N MET A 230 -1.18 -8.62 2.21
CA MET A 230 -0.80 -9.10 3.54
C MET A 230 -1.41 -8.22 4.62
#